data_AF-A0A951QLP9-F1
#
_entry.id   AF-A0A951QLP9-F1
#
_cell.length_a   1.000
_cell.length_b   1.000
_cell.length_c   1.000
_cell.angle_alpha   90.00
_cell.angle_beta   90.00
_cell.angle_gamma   90.00
#
_symmetry.space_group_name_H-M   'P 1'
#
loop_
_entity.id
_entity.type
_entity.pdbx_description
1 polymer ?
#
loop_
_entity_poly.entity_id
_entity_poly.type
_entity_poly.pdbx_seq_one_letter_code
_entity_poly.pdbx_strand_id
1 'polypeptide(L)'
;MKARISLIITLLVFSSSPVLAQTAQPRPKPTEISAPSQPIKVTKPISDFTKNVETFDKSLTGIVFTVAKVVFGLVSILVLYRLLLLIVYRSSQLVIDNFSNASGADELNNVLTGLSQSARERLVREMKGVHSRVKEHIESTGPRTYQAPNKLQLPRTTPEQRLSEFLASLSEFTPDQIDPIVHILKVVFPPYGTRVTSILQSQGAYHNRLGITFEITDIEGRIASKLYTIWELDERSLTDGDKDCSPLQLKDRYRKLLRSATRWLATELSRREMIGTIPWMYFGNKQRNHYQGQINNFFGVYNSTSASTHGKFFYQLAIEDLLQAIELSPDWYQPYENLADTYSAQGRELQTEGIKLQRKAILQYEKALKLCPDDSIKRRIRVGKATAALLSGDKMMIQEAKQEISTIESWWNDASELNFRFLYNLASWYALTLSVFSSDIAHQKNFAVANALPKARRYLVYALTRDSDRTLWYWASKDPDLENIREGFADLEFFLLKKLNEIPDLPTLAGDQFAKPIEQVLKAINWL
;
A
#
# COMPACT_ATOMS: atom_id res chain seq x y z
N MET A 1 11.62 10.07 -22.48
CA MET A 1 10.32 10.35 -23.15
C MET A 1 10.48 11.36 -24.30
N LYS A 2 11.08 12.54 -24.11
CA LYS A 2 11.32 13.54 -25.18
C LYS A 2 12.01 12.99 -26.45
N ALA A 3 13.09 12.22 -26.29
CA ALA A 3 13.80 11.61 -27.42
C ALA A 3 12.96 10.59 -28.22
N ARG A 4 12.05 9.86 -27.54
CA ARG A 4 11.14 8.91 -28.18
C ARG A 4 10.04 9.61 -28.98
N ILE A 5 9.55 10.76 -28.50
CA ILE A 5 8.55 11.57 -29.20
C ILE A 5 9.15 12.19 -30.46
N SER A 6 10.36 12.74 -30.40
CA SER A 6 11.05 13.24 -31.60
C SER A 6 11.26 12.14 -32.65
N LEU A 7 11.66 10.93 -32.24
CA LEU A 7 11.93 9.83 -33.18
C LEU A 7 10.66 9.34 -33.91
N ILE A 8 9.52 9.30 -33.22
CA ILE A 8 8.22 8.95 -33.82
C ILE A 8 7.77 10.01 -34.83
N ILE A 9 7.97 11.30 -34.52
CA ILE A 9 7.62 12.40 -35.43
C ILE A 9 8.50 12.37 -36.68
N THR A 10 9.80 12.12 -36.55
CA THR A 10 10.71 12.05 -37.70
C THR A 10 10.37 10.86 -38.62
N LEU A 11 10.05 9.68 -38.09
CA LEU A 11 9.67 8.50 -38.90
C LEU A 11 8.33 8.67 -39.64
N LEU A 12 7.38 9.41 -39.08
CA LEU A 12 6.09 9.69 -39.72
C LEU A 12 6.18 10.72 -40.86
N VAL A 13 7.15 11.65 -40.80
CA VAL A 13 7.35 12.64 -41.87
C VAL A 13 8.01 12.01 -43.11
N PHE A 14 8.90 11.02 -42.93
CA PHE A 14 9.66 10.42 -44.04
C PHE A 14 9.01 9.21 -44.74
N SER A 15 7.88 8.70 -44.27
CA SER A 15 7.19 7.53 -44.87
C SER A 15 6.07 7.86 -45.88
N SER A 16 5.87 9.15 -46.21
CA SER A 16 4.90 9.59 -47.22
C SER A 16 5.48 9.55 -48.64
N SER A 17 5.75 8.36 -49.17
CA SER A 17 6.05 8.19 -50.60
C SER A 17 4.78 8.40 -51.44
N PRO A 18 4.88 9.03 -52.64
CA PRO A 18 3.72 9.19 -53.52
C PRO A 18 3.33 7.82 -54.11
N VAL A 19 2.05 7.47 -53.97
CA VAL A 19 1.45 6.30 -54.62
C VAL A 19 1.51 6.52 -56.14
N LEU A 20 2.35 5.76 -56.82
CA LEU A 20 2.36 5.65 -58.28
C LEU A 20 1.05 4.99 -58.74
N ALA A 21 0.30 5.73 -59.56
CA ALA A 21 -0.97 5.28 -60.12
C ALA A 21 -0.77 4.03 -61.00
N GLN A 22 -1.49 2.95 -60.66
CA GLN A 22 -1.64 1.79 -61.53
C GLN A 22 -2.50 2.14 -62.75
N THR A 23 -1.95 1.88 -63.93
CA THR A 23 -2.59 2.01 -65.23
C THR A 23 -3.77 1.07 -65.36
N ALA A 24 -4.95 1.61 -65.69
CA ALA A 24 -6.18 0.86 -65.92
C ALA A 24 -6.14 0.09 -67.26
N GLN A 25 -6.58 -1.16 -67.24
CA GLN A 25 -6.83 -2.00 -68.43
C GLN A 25 -8.05 -1.51 -69.23
N PRO A 26 -8.07 -1.70 -70.56
CA PRO A 26 -9.18 -1.30 -71.42
C PRO A 26 -10.35 -2.29 -71.38
N ARG A 27 -11.58 -1.77 -71.25
CA ARG A 27 -12.84 -2.52 -71.42
C ARG A 27 -13.34 -2.42 -72.88
N PRO A 28 -14.09 -3.42 -73.38
CA PRO A 28 -14.47 -3.50 -74.78
C PRO A 28 -15.74 -2.67 -75.12
N LYS A 29 -15.78 -2.23 -76.38
CA LYS A 29 -16.86 -1.48 -77.07
C LYS A 29 -18.22 -2.19 -77.02
N PRO A 30 -19.32 -1.43 -76.89
CA PRO A 30 -20.64 -1.84 -77.36
C PRO A 30 -20.99 -1.24 -78.73
N THR A 31 -21.70 -2.06 -79.50
CA THR A 31 -22.22 -1.93 -80.86
C THR A 31 -23.24 -0.79 -81.05
N GLU A 32 -23.15 -0.13 -82.20
CA GLU A 32 -24.10 0.86 -82.74
C GLU A 32 -25.42 0.21 -83.18
N ILE A 33 -26.54 0.88 -82.88
CA ILE A 33 -27.80 0.75 -83.64
C ILE A 33 -28.25 2.16 -84.01
N SER A 34 -28.47 2.35 -85.30
CA SER A 34 -28.86 3.59 -85.98
C SER A 34 -30.37 3.61 -86.26
N ALA A 35 -31.01 4.77 -86.07
CA ALA A 35 -32.22 5.18 -86.79
C ALA A 35 -32.48 6.70 -86.64
N PRO A 36 -33.16 7.36 -87.61
CA PRO A 36 -32.99 8.79 -87.87
C PRO A 36 -34.24 9.64 -87.58
N SER A 37 -34.06 10.90 -87.17
CA SER A 37 -35.09 11.94 -87.33
C SER A 37 -34.53 13.36 -87.23
N GLN A 38 -34.48 14.00 -88.40
CA GLN A 38 -34.66 15.40 -88.80
C GLN A 38 -34.33 16.61 -87.87
N PRO A 39 -33.93 17.75 -88.47
CA PRO A 39 -33.24 18.83 -87.78
C PRO A 39 -34.20 19.94 -87.31
N ILE A 40 -34.18 20.26 -86.02
CA ILE A 40 -34.74 21.52 -85.51
C ILE A 40 -33.56 22.44 -85.18
N LYS A 41 -33.41 23.49 -86.00
CA LYS A 41 -32.51 24.62 -85.74
C LYS A 41 -33.01 25.37 -84.50
N VAL A 42 -32.35 25.14 -83.37
CA VAL A 42 -32.46 25.99 -82.18
C VAL A 42 -31.17 26.78 -82.02
N THR A 43 -31.35 28.09 -81.99
CA THR A 43 -30.34 29.13 -81.85
C THR A 43 -29.67 29.06 -80.47
N LYS A 44 -28.34 29.27 -80.44
CA LYS A 44 -27.44 29.40 -79.27
C LYS A 44 -28.06 30.23 -78.13
N PRO A 45 -27.85 29.91 -76.83
CA PRO A 45 -26.53 29.74 -76.21
C PRO A 45 -26.48 28.62 -75.12
N ILE A 46 -25.97 27.44 -75.45
CA ILE A 46 -25.74 26.36 -74.46
C ILE A 46 -24.23 26.11 -74.23
N SER A 47 -23.35 26.64 -75.09
CA SER A 47 -21.89 26.44 -75.01
C SER A 47 -21.23 27.12 -73.80
N ASP A 48 -21.87 28.15 -73.22
CA ASP A 48 -21.36 28.82 -72.02
C ASP A 48 -21.74 28.07 -70.74
N PHE A 49 -22.87 27.34 -70.75
CA PHE A 49 -23.29 26.55 -69.61
C PHE A 49 -22.39 25.31 -69.42
N THR A 50 -21.99 24.64 -70.51
CA THR A 50 -21.10 23.47 -70.44
C THR A 50 -19.69 23.82 -69.97
N LYS A 51 -19.17 25.00 -70.34
CA LYS A 51 -17.86 25.48 -69.85
C LYS A 51 -17.88 25.86 -68.36
N ASN A 52 -19.00 26.42 -67.89
CA ASN A 52 -19.19 26.73 -66.47
C ASN A 52 -19.37 25.46 -65.61
N VAL A 53 -20.00 24.42 -66.15
CA VAL A 53 -20.13 23.12 -65.44
C VAL A 53 -18.77 22.40 -65.34
N GLU A 54 -17.94 22.44 -66.38
CA GLU A 54 -16.62 21.78 -66.35
C GLU A 54 -15.61 22.49 -65.43
N THR A 55 -15.68 23.82 -65.34
CA THR A 55 -14.89 24.59 -64.37
C THR A 55 -15.39 24.40 -62.93
N PHE A 56 -16.70 24.25 -62.74
CA PHE A 56 -17.27 23.91 -61.43
C PHE A 56 -16.85 22.51 -60.96
N ASP A 57 -16.81 21.51 -61.85
CA ASP A 57 -16.42 20.14 -61.50
C ASP A 57 -14.93 20.03 -61.07
N LYS A 58 -14.03 20.76 -61.76
CA LYS A 58 -12.61 20.87 -61.37
C LYS A 58 -12.42 21.62 -60.04
N SER A 59 -13.22 22.65 -59.81
CA SER A 59 -13.26 23.38 -58.53
C SER A 59 -13.73 22.47 -57.39
N LEU A 60 -14.78 21.68 -57.63
CA LEU A 60 -15.40 20.82 -56.64
C LEU A 60 -14.51 19.64 -56.26
N THR A 61 -13.85 19.00 -57.24
CA THR A 61 -12.84 17.97 -56.97
C THR A 61 -11.66 18.49 -56.16
N GLY A 62 -11.17 19.71 -56.44
CA GLY A 62 -10.11 20.34 -55.65
C GLY A 62 -10.52 20.62 -54.19
N ILE A 63 -11.75 21.10 -53.98
CA ILE A 63 -12.30 21.33 -52.63
C ILE A 63 -12.47 20.00 -51.89
N VAL A 64 -13.03 18.97 -52.54
CA VAL A 64 -13.22 17.63 -51.95
C VAL A 64 -11.88 17.02 -51.55
N PHE A 65 -10.83 17.13 -52.38
CA PHE A 65 -9.51 16.59 -52.05
C PHE A 65 -8.85 17.33 -50.87
N THR A 66 -9.06 18.65 -50.78
CA THR A 66 -8.55 19.45 -49.66
C THR A 66 -9.27 19.11 -48.35
N VAL A 67 -10.60 18.99 -48.39
CA VAL A 67 -11.41 18.55 -47.24
C VAL A 67 -10.99 17.15 -46.81
N ALA A 68 -10.81 16.22 -47.75
CA ALA A 68 -10.38 14.86 -47.45
C ALA A 68 -9.00 14.84 -46.74
N LYS A 69 -8.04 15.67 -47.17
CA LYS A 69 -6.74 15.81 -46.49
C LYS A 69 -6.87 16.37 -45.07
N VAL A 70 -7.73 17.37 -44.86
CA VAL A 70 -7.98 17.95 -43.52
C VAL A 70 -8.62 16.91 -42.60
N VAL A 71 -9.63 16.18 -43.09
CA VAL A 71 -10.29 15.10 -42.33
C VAL A 71 -9.28 14.00 -41.99
N PHE A 72 -8.45 13.57 -42.95
CA PHE A 72 -7.39 12.59 -42.71
C PHE A 72 -6.38 13.05 -41.66
N GLY A 73 -5.97 14.33 -41.71
CA GLY A 73 -5.10 14.94 -40.71
C GLY A 73 -5.72 14.96 -39.31
N LEU A 74 -6.99 15.37 -39.20
CA LEU A 74 -7.71 15.39 -37.92
C LEU A 74 -7.90 13.98 -37.34
N VAL A 75 -8.25 13.01 -38.17
CA VAL A 75 -8.36 11.60 -37.75
C VAL A 75 -7.00 11.08 -37.29
N SER A 76 -5.92 11.40 -38.01
CA SER A 76 -4.57 11.01 -37.62
C SER A 76 -4.15 11.61 -36.27
N ILE A 77 -4.46 12.89 -36.03
CA ILE A 77 -4.21 13.55 -34.73
C ILE A 77 -5.06 12.92 -33.62
N LEU A 78 -6.33 12.61 -33.88
CA LEU A 78 -7.21 11.98 -32.90
C LEU A 78 -6.75 10.56 -32.55
N VAL A 79 -6.27 9.81 -33.54
CA VAL A 79 -5.64 8.49 -33.34
C VAL A 79 -4.37 8.64 -32.52
N LEU A 80 -3.47 9.56 -32.87
CA LEU A 80 -2.24 9.84 -32.11
C LEU A 80 -2.54 10.27 -30.66
N TYR A 81 -3.55 11.12 -30.47
CA TYR A 81 -3.99 11.55 -29.15
C TYR A 81 -4.56 10.40 -28.33
N ARG A 82 -5.47 9.59 -28.90
CA ARG A 82 -5.99 8.39 -28.22
C ARG A 82 -4.88 7.39 -27.90
N LEU A 83 -3.91 7.26 -28.80
CA LEU A 83 -2.77 6.38 -28.65
C LEU A 83 -1.82 6.89 -27.54
N LEU A 84 -1.61 8.21 -27.45
CA LEU A 84 -0.89 8.84 -26.35
C LEU A 84 -1.64 8.68 -25.02
N LEU A 85 -2.96 8.86 -25.00
CA LEU A 85 -3.78 8.58 -23.82
C LEU A 85 -3.66 7.10 -23.41
N LEU A 86 -3.71 6.16 -24.35
CA LEU A 86 -3.51 4.74 -24.06
C LEU A 86 -2.12 4.45 -23.48
N ILE A 87 -1.08 5.18 -23.89
CA ILE A 87 0.26 5.06 -23.32
C ILE A 87 0.31 5.64 -21.90
N VAL A 88 -0.23 6.84 -21.70
CA VAL A 88 -0.16 7.57 -20.43
C VAL A 88 -1.06 6.94 -19.37
N TYR A 89 -2.23 6.43 -19.76
CA TYR A 89 -3.22 5.83 -18.87
C TYR A 89 -3.24 4.30 -18.93
N ARG A 90 -2.15 3.68 -19.42
CA ARG A 90 -2.03 2.22 -19.44
C ARG A 90 -2.07 1.69 -18.00
N SER A 91 -2.96 0.75 -17.73
CA SER A 91 -2.94 0.03 -16.45
C SER A 91 -1.70 -0.83 -16.38
N SER A 92 -0.88 -0.61 -15.34
CA SER A 92 0.19 -1.54 -14.99
C SER A 92 -0.40 -2.93 -14.76
N GLN A 93 0.34 -3.95 -15.19
CA GLN A 93 -0.01 -5.35 -14.99
C GLN A 93 0.78 -5.92 -13.81
N LEU A 94 0.16 -6.82 -13.04
CA LEU A 94 0.84 -7.61 -12.03
C LEU A 94 0.84 -9.07 -12.48
N VAL A 95 1.99 -9.57 -12.91
CA VAL A 95 2.17 -10.95 -13.35
C VAL A 95 2.87 -11.72 -12.23
N ILE A 96 2.29 -12.82 -11.80
CA ILE A 96 2.85 -13.67 -10.74
C ILE A 96 2.98 -15.08 -11.28
N ASP A 97 4.24 -15.47 -11.49
CA ASP A 97 4.60 -16.78 -12.00
C ASP A 97 4.29 -17.86 -10.96
N ASN A 98 4.19 -19.11 -11.42
CA ASN A 98 4.08 -20.24 -10.50
C ASN A 98 5.37 -20.38 -9.68
N PHE A 99 5.24 -20.97 -8.48
CA PHE A 99 6.42 -21.30 -7.69
C PHE A 99 7.33 -22.24 -8.47
N SER A 100 8.62 -21.93 -8.49
CA SER A 100 9.67 -22.89 -8.83
C SER A 100 10.21 -23.53 -7.55
N ASN A 101 10.65 -24.78 -7.67
CA ASN A 101 11.24 -25.51 -6.57
C ASN A 101 12.77 -25.47 -6.68
N ALA A 102 13.41 -24.78 -5.74
CA ALA A 102 14.85 -24.76 -5.54
C ALA A 102 15.24 -25.30 -4.16
N SER A 103 14.34 -26.04 -3.50
CA SER A 103 14.59 -26.66 -2.19
C SER A 103 15.34 -27.98 -2.28
N GLY A 104 15.33 -28.62 -3.46
CA GLY A 104 15.84 -29.99 -3.64
C GLY A 104 14.89 -31.09 -3.17
N ALA A 105 13.70 -30.74 -2.64
CA ALA A 105 12.67 -31.72 -2.30
C ALA A 105 11.78 -31.99 -3.53
N ASP A 106 12.04 -33.06 -4.29
CA ASP A 106 11.28 -33.41 -5.49
C ASP A 106 9.78 -33.62 -5.21
N GLU A 107 9.45 -34.06 -4.00
CA GLU A 107 8.09 -34.25 -3.52
C GLU A 107 7.24 -32.97 -3.58
N LEU A 108 7.86 -31.79 -3.49
CA LEU A 108 7.16 -30.52 -3.59
C LEU A 108 6.66 -30.21 -5.00
N ASN A 109 7.26 -30.81 -6.04
CA ASN A 109 6.87 -30.55 -7.43
C ASN A 109 5.39 -30.87 -7.67
N ASN A 110 4.86 -31.88 -6.98
CA ASN A 110 3.46 -32.29 -7.07
C ASN A 110 2.48 -31.29 -6.42
N VAL A 111 2.95 -30.43 -5.51
CA VAL A 111 2.12 -29.46 -4.79
C VAL A 111 2.33 -28.01 -5.24
N LEU A 112 3.32 -27.72 -6.10
CA LEU A 112 3.64 -26.37 -6.56
C LEU A 112 2.44 -25.65 -7.18
N THR A 113 1.66 -26.35 -8.01
CA THR A 113 0.48 -25.77 -8.67
C THR A 113 -0.57 -25.33 -7.65
N GLY A 114 -0.90 -26.20 -6.70
CA GLY A 114 -1.87 -25.88 -5.63
C GLY A 114 -1.37 -24.78 -4.70
N LEU A 115 -0.07 -24.78 -4.36
CA LEU A 115 0.55 -23.73 -3.55
C LEU A 115 0.55 -22.38 -4.28
N SER A 116 0.82 -22.39 -5.58
CA SER A 116 0.81 -21.17 -6.43
C SER A 116 -0.59 -20.56 -6.51
N GLN A 117 -1.61 -21.39 -6.68
CA GLN A 117 -3.00 -20.93 -6.66
C GLN A 117 -3.37 -20.34 -5.29
N SER A 118 -3.09 -21.08 -4.21
CA SER A 118 -3.34 -20.63 -2.84
C SER A 118 -2.63 -19.30 -2.52
N ALA A 119 -1.38 -19.15 -2.98
CA ALA A 119 -0.60 -17.92 -2.84
C ALA A 119 -1.22 -16.74 -3.58
N ARG A 120 -1.69 -16.93 -4.82
CA ARG A 120 -2.36 -15.88 -5.58
C ARG A 120 -3.66 -15.43 -4.92
N GLU A 121 -4.51 -16.38 -4.50
CA GLU A 121 -5.77 -16.08 -3.80
C GLU A 121 -5.52 -15.34 -2.48
N ARG A 122 -4.50 -15.77 -1.74
CA ARG A 122 -4.11 -15.12 -0.49
C ARG A 122 -3.52 -13.73 -0.73
N LEU A 123 -2.66 -13.59 -1.73
CA LEU A 123 -2.08 -12.30 -2.10
C LEU A 123 -3.17 -11.31 -2.52
N VAL A 124 -4.17 -11.72 -3.29
CA VAL A 124 -5.33 -10.85 -3.63
C VAL A 124 -6.00 -10.31 -2.37
N ARG A 125 -6.22 -11.16 -1.36
CA ARG A 125 -6.81 -10.72 -0.08
C ARG A 125 -5.92 -9.74 0.67
N GLU A 126 -4.63 -10.04 0.78
CA GLU A 126 -3.66 -9.16 1.44
C GLU A 126 -3.53 -7.82 0.69
N MET A 127 -3.46 -7.84 -0.64
CA MET A 127 -3.41 -6.64 -1.47
C MET A 127 -4.66 -5.78 -1.31
N LYS A 128 -5.86 -6.36 -1.23
CA LYS A 128 -7.08 -5.60 -0.93
C LYS A 128 -7.00 -4.90 0.43
N GLY A 129 -6.52 -5.61 1.45
CA GLY A 129 -6.34 -5.06 2.80
C GLY A 129 -5.31 -3.93 2.84
N VAL A 130 -4.14 -4.13 2.23
CA VAL A 130 -3.08 -3.12 2.13
C VAL A 130 -3.58 -1.91 1.35
N HIS A 131 -4.22 -2.13 0.19
CA HIS A 131 -4.72 -1.06 -0.68
C HIS A 131 -5.77 -0.20 0.03
N SER A 132 -6.67 -0.80 0.81
CA SER A 132 -7.64 -0.03 1.60
C SER A 132 -6.95 0.92 2.58
N ARG A 133 -5.91 0.44 3.30
CA ARG A 133 -5.15 1.29 4.23
C ARG A 133 -4.31 2.34 3.52
N VAL A 134 -3.73 2.00 2.38
CA VAL A 134 -2.97 2.93 1.53
C VAL A 134 -3.89 4.03 1.02
N LYS A 135 -5.10 3.70 0.56
CA LYS A 135 -6.08 4.68 0.12
C LYS A 135 -6.45 5.66 1.23
N GLU A 136 -6.76 5.15 2.43
CA GLU A 136 -7.04 5.97 3.61
C GLU A 136 -5.85 6.88 3.98
N HIS A 137 -4.62 6.35 3.90
CA HIS A 137 -3.42 7.15 4.12
C HIS A 137 -3.29 8.27 3.08
N ILE A 138 -3.47 7.97 1.80
CA ILE A 138 -3.40 8.96 0.72
C ILE A 138 -4.47 10.04 0.90
N GLU A 139 -5.69 9.67 1.28
CA GLU A 139 -6.77 10.62 1.50
C GLU A 139 -6.51 11.55 2.70
N SER A 140 -5.81 11.05 3.74
CA SER A 140 -5.53 11.82 4.95
C SER A 140 -4.24 12.65 4.89
N THR A 141 -3.17 12.14 4.27
CA THR A 141 -1.84 12.76 4.26
C THR A 141 -1.35 13.14 2.87
N GLY A 142 -1.97 12.58 1.84
CA GLY A 142 -1.54 12.78 0.46
C GLY A 142 -1.73 14.23 0.01
N PRO A 143 -0.89 14.69 -0.94
CA PRO A 143 -1.10 16.00 -1.53
C PRO A 143 -2.46 16.04 -2.23
N ARG A 144 -3.20 17.15 -2.10
CA ARG A 144 -4.57 17.31 -2.66
C ARG A 144 -4.70 16.97 -4.15
N THR A 145 -3.60 17.09 -4.88
CA THR A 145 -3.50 16.82 -6.33
C THR A 145 -3.24 15.35 -6.65
N TYR A 146 -2.93 14.51 -5.66
CA TYR A 146 -2.74 13.08 -5.83
C TYR A 146 -4.04 12.33 -5.51
N GLN A 147 -4.57 11.63 -6.50
CA GLN A 147 -5.65 10.68 -6.31
C GLN A 147 -5.06 9.29 -6.24
N ALA A 148 -5.41 8.54 -5.18
CA ALA A 148 -5.06 7.14 -5.10
C ALA A 148 -5.55 6.43 -6.37
N PRO A 149 -4.73 5.59 -7.02
CA PRO A 149 -5.18 4.84 -8.18
C PRO A 149 -6.38 3.99 -7.76
N ASN A 150 -7.56 4.28 -8.32
CA ASN A 150 -8.82 3.60 -7.98
C ASN A 150 -8.82 2.10 -8.32
N LYS A 151 -7.81 1.61 -9.05
CA LYS A 151 -7.76 0.24 -9.55
C LYS A 151 -6.64 -0.53 -8.88
N LEU A 152 -7.02 -1.41 -7.96
CA LEU A 152 -6.13 -2.47 -7.47
C LEU A 152 -5.79 -3.42 -8.63
N GLN A 153 -4.51 -3.52 -8.96
CA GLN A 153 -4.04 -4.48 -9.94
C GLN A 153 -4.15 -5.88 -9.36
N LEU A 154 -5.01 -6.72 -9.95
CA LEU A 154 -5.13 -8.11 -9.52
C LEU A 154 -4.02 -8.96 -10.17
N PRO A 155 -3.39 -9.87 -9.41
CA PRO A 155 -2.44 -10.85 -9.94
C PRO A 155 -2.99 -11.63 -11.13
N ARG A 156 -2.18 -11.78 -12.17
CA ARG A 156 -2.45 -12.63 -13.35
C ARG A 156 -1.32 -13.64 -13.55
N THR A 157 -1.62 -14.79 -14.14
CA THR A 157 -0.64 -15.85 -14.44
C THR A 157 0.14 -15.60 -15.71
N THR A 158 -0.42 -14.84 -16.64
CA THR A 158 0.21 -14.45 -17.89
C THR A 158 0.09 -12.94 -18.09
N PRO A 159 1.11 -12.29 -18.68
CA PRO A 159 0.95 -10.94 -19.22
C PRO A 159 -0.26 -10.90 -20.16
N GLU A 160 -0.97 -9.78 -20.21
CA GLU A 160 -2.18 -9.68 -21.02
C GLU A 160 -1.87 -9.95 -22.49
N GLN A 161 -2.32 -11.11 -22.98
CA GLN A 161 -2.07 -11.56 -24.35
C GLN A 161 -2.97 -10.84 -25.36
N ARG A 162 -3.97 -10.06 -24.94
CA ARG A 162 -4.88 -9.35 -25.86
C ARG A 162 -4.16 -8.50 -26.88
N LEU A 163 -3.06 -7.84 -26.50
CA LEU A 163 -2.27 -7.07 -27.45
C LEU A 163 -1.53 -8.00 -28.43
N SER A 164 -0.92 -9.09 -27.96
CA SER A 164 -0.28 -10.06 -28.83
C SER A 164 -1.27 -10.80 -29.73
N GLU A 165 -2.47 -11.13 -29.24
CA GLU A 165 -3.58 -11.74 -29.98
C GLU A 165 -4.13 -10.77 -31.03
N PHE A 166 -4.31 -9.50 -30.67
CA PHE A 166 -4.70 -8.46 -31.63
C PHE A 166 -3.64 -8.28 -32.71
N LEU A 167 -2.36 -8.20 -32.32
CA LEU A 167 -1.25 -8.11 -33.27
C LEU A 167 -1.16 -9.35 -34.17
N ALA A 168 -1.38 -10.55 -33.61
CA ALA A 168 -1.45 -11.79 -34.36
C ALA A 168 -2.61 -11.79 -35.37
N SER A 169 -3.79 -11.33 -34.94
CA SER A 169 -4.95 -11.19 -35.84
C SER A 169 -4.68 -10.17 -36.95
N LEU A 170 -4.00 -9.06 -36.67
CA LEU A 170 -3.61 -8.07 -37.68
C LEU A 170 -2.58 -8.62 -38.68
N SER A 171 -1.61 -9.42 -38.21
CA SER A 171 -0.66 -10.09 -39.10
C SER A 171 -1.35 -11.13 -40.00
N GLU A 172 -2.42 -11.77 -39.53
CA GLU A 172 -3.18 -12.76 -40.30
C GLU A 172 -3.94 -12.13 -41.47
N PHE A 173 -4.49 -10.92 -41.31
CA PHE A 173 -5.23 -10.24 -42.38
C PHE A 173 -4.35 -9.66 -43.49
N THR A 174 -3.05 -9.50 -43.26
CA THR A 174 -2.15 -8.72 -44.15
C THR A 174 -0.68 -9.08 -43.91
N PRO A 175 -0.26 -10.33 -44.22
CA PRO A 175 1.04 -10.89 -43.83
C PRO A 175 2.25 -10.12 -44.40
N ASP A 176 2.17 -9.60 -45.63
CA ASP A 176 3.36 -9.09 -46.31
C ASP A 176 3.68 -7.60 -46.05
N GLN A 177 2.78 -6.83 -45.41
CA GLN A 177 2.94 -5.37 -45.28
C GLN A 177 2.96 -4.84 -43.83
N ILE A 178 2.56 -5.65 -42.83
CA ILE A 178 2.32 -5.14 -41.46
C ILE A 178 3.39 -5.57 -40.46
N ASP A 179 4.28 -6.52 -40.79
CA ASP A 179 5.36 -6.93 -39.90
C ASP A 179 6.21 -5.77 -39.32
N PRO A 180 6.61 -4.75 -40.12
CA PRO A 180 7.29 -3.57 -39.59
C PRO A 180 6.43 -2.79 -38.60
N ILE A 181 5.12 -2.70 -38.85
CA ILE A 181 4.15 -2.01 -37.98
C ILE A 181 3.97 -2.79 -36.68
N VAL A 182 3.84 -4.11 -36.71
CA VAL A 182 3.77 -4.97 -35.51
C VAL A 182 5.02 -4.82 -34.65
N HIS A 183 6.20 -4.78 -35.26
CA HIS A 183 7.45 -4.53 -34.55
C HIS A 183 7.50 -3.13 -33.94
N ILE A 184 7.10 -2.10 -34.68
CA ILE A 184 6.98 -0.72 -34.14
C ILE A 184 5.98 -0.70 -32.98
N LEU A 185 4.82 -1.35 -33.09
CA LEU A 185 3.84 -1.43 -32.02
C LEU A 185 4.42 -2.15 -30.79
N LYS A 186 5.14 -3.27 -30.93
CA LYS A 186 5.80 -3.93 -29.78
C LYS A 186 6.85 -3.03 -29.11
N VAL A 187 7.61 -2.26 -29.90
CA VAL A 187 8.63 -1.32 -29.40
C VAL A 187 8.01 -0.08 -28.74
N VAL A 188 6.89 0.40 -29.27
CA VAL A 188 6.18 1.59 -28.77
C VAL A 188 5.29 1.24 -27.56
N PHE A 189 4.76 0.01 -27.48
CA PHE A 189 3.85 -0.46 -26.43
C PHE A 189 4.38 -1.68 -25.65
N PRO A 190 5.61 -1.64 -25.11
CA PRO A 190 6.12 -2.75 -24.32
C PRO A 190 5.16 -3.02 -23.15
N PRO A 191 4.92 -4.29 -22.79
CA PRO A 191 4.08 -4.62 -21.64
C PRO A 191 4.63 -3.93 -20.39
N TYR A 192 3.77 -3.14 -19.74
CA TYR A 192 4.13 -2.34 -18.57
C TYR A 192 3.53 -2.98 -17.32
N GLY A 193 4.37 -3.17 -16.30
CA GLY A 193 3.93 -3.75 -15.05
C GLY A 193 5.06 -4.36 -14.24
N THR A 194 4.67 -5.11 -13.22
CA THR A 194 5.56 -5.84 -12.31
C THR A 194 5.39 -7.34 -12.54
N ARG A 195 6.51 -8.04 -12.69
CA ARG A 195 6.57 -9.50 -12.66
C ARG A 195 7.15 -9.95 -11.32
N VAL A 196 6.53 -10.98 -10.73
CA VAL A 196 7.00 -11.62 -9.52
C VAL A 196 7.23 -13.10 -9.80
N THR A 197 8.50 -13.50 -9.78
CA THR A 197 8.94 -14.89 -9.78
C THR A 197 9.08 -15.36 -8.33
N SER A 198 8.49 -16.50 -8.01
CA SER A 198 8.49 -17.04 -6.64
C SER A 198 9.25 -18.35 -6.60
N ILE A 199 10.19 -18.50 -5.67
CA ILE A 199 11.11 -19.64 -5.58
C ILE A 199 11.01 -20.22 -4.16
N LEU A 200 10.66 -21.51 -4.06
CA LEU A 200 10.75 -22.24 -2.79
C LEU A 200 12.19 -22.68 -2.56
N GLN A 201 12.73 -22.36 -1.40
CA GLN A 201 14.10 -22.69 -1.02
C GLN A 201 14.14 -23.38 0.34
N SER A 202 15.22 -24.12 0.61
CA SER A 202 15.50 -24.67 1.93
C SER A 202 17.00 -24.62 2.23
N GLN A 203 17.34 -24.53 3.51
CA GLN A 203 18.71 -24.57 4.03
C GLN A 203 18.87 -25.69 5.05
N GLY A 204 20.09 -26.25 5.10
CA GLY A 204 20.48 -27.34 6.00
C GLY A 204 20.14 -28.73 5.45
N ALA A 205 20.74 -29.76 6.05
CA ALA A 205 20.33 -31.15 5.82
C ALA A 205 18.86 -31.30 6.20
N TYR A 206 18.12 -32.17 5.50
CA TYR A 206 16.72 -32.48 5.81
C TYR A 206 15.77 -31.26 5.84
N HIS A 207 16.08 -30.20 5.08
CA HIS A 207 15.24 -29.00 4.99
C HIS A 207 14.96 -28.34 6.36
N ASN A 208 16.00 -28.25 7.21
CA ASN A 208 15.90 -27.65 8.54
C ASN A 208 15.26 -26.27 8.55
N ARG A 209 15.51 -25.46 7.52
CA ARG A 209 14.92 -24.12 7.41
C ARG A 209 14.35 -23.87 6.02
N LEU A 210 13.08 -23.50 5.94
CA LEU A 210 12.43 -23.19 4.67
C LEU A 210 12.45 -21.69 4.38
N GLY A 211 12.45 -21.33 3.10
CA GLY A 211 12.41 -19.96 2.62
C GLY A 211 11.53 -19.82 1.39
N ILE A 212 10.87 -18.67 1.26
CA ILE A 212 10.21 -18.26 0.01
C ILE A 212 10.94 -17.02 -0.50
N THR A 213 11.56 -17.15 -1.67
CA THR A 213 12.22 -16.04 -2.35
C THR A 213 11.31 -15.45 -3.41
N PHE A 214 11.16 -14.13 -3.37
CA PHE A 214 10.52 -13.37 -4.42
C PHE A 214 11.57 -12.59 -5.19
N GLU A 215 11.56 -12.75 -6.50
CA GLU A 215 12.25 -11.88 -7.43
C GLU A 215 11.22 -10.94 -8.04
N ILE A 216 11.40 -9.65 -7.79
CA ILE A 216 10.50 -8.61 -8.28
C ILE A 216 11.22 -7.82 -9.37
N THR A 217 10.71 -7.95 -10.59
CA THR A 217 11.22 -7.28 -11.79
C THR A 217 10.12 -6.44 -12.42
N ASP A 218 10.48 -5.41 -13.18
CA ASP A 218 9.53 -4.81 -14.10
C ASP A 218 9.43 -5.69 -15.36
N ILE A 219 8.23 -5.77 -15.94
CA ILE A 219 8.02 -6.60 -17.14
C ILE A 219 8.90 -6.12 -18.31
N GLU A 220 9.28 -4.83 -18.29
CA GLU A 220 10.15 -4.20 -19.28
C GLU A 220 11.64 -4.48 -19.05
N GLY A 221 12.03 -5.07 -17.91
CA GLY A 221 13.43 -5.35 -17.54
C GLY A 221 14.31 -4.12 -17.39
N ARG A 222 13.74 -2.93 -17.14
CA ARG A 222 14.48 -1.68 -16.95
C ARG A 222 15.01 -1.52 -15.54
N ILE A 223 14.38 -2.16 -14.56
CA ILE A 223 14.77 -2.10 -13.15
C ILE A 223 15.46 -3.42 -12.80
N ALA A 224 16.63 -3.33 -12.16
CA ALA A 224 17.33 -4.50 -11.68
C ALA A 224 16.42 -5.36 -10.78
N SER A 225 16.45 -6.67 -11.00
CA SER A 225 15.72 -7.65 -10.19
C SER A 225 16.04 -7.48 -8.72
N LYS A 226 15.04 -7.29 -7.87
CA LYS A 226 15.21 -7.30 -6.41
C LYS A 226 14.80 -8.68 -5.90
N LEU A 227 15.77 -9.40 -5.33
CA LEU A 227 15.55 -10.67 -4.64
C LEU A 227 15.30 -10.41 -3.16
N TYR A 228 14.30 -11.08 -2.60
CA TYR A 228 14.05 -11.06 -1.16
C TYR A 228 13.54 -12.41 -0.68
N THR A 229 14.20 -12.96 0.34
CA THR A 229 13.85 -14.26 0.91
C THR A 229 13.21 -14.09 2.28
N ILE A 230 12.04 -14.67 2.44
CA ILE A 230 11.35 -14.75 3.73
C ILE A 230 11.59 -16.14 4.28
N TRP A 231 12.42 -16.19 5.30
CA TRP A 231 12.77 -17.42 5.99
C TRP A 231 11.74 -17.75 7.05
N GLU A 232 11.53 -19.04 7.26
CA GLU A 232 10.90 -19.55 8.46
C GLU A 232 11.68 -19.05 9.69
N LEU A 233 10.92 -18.69 10.73
CA LEU A 233 11.49 -18.31 12.01
C LEU A 233 12.08 -19.57 12.64
N ASP A 234 13.31 -19.48 13.16
CA ASP A 234 13.93 -20.56 13.93
C ASP A 234 13.16 -20.72 15.26
N GLU A 235 12.05 -21.46 15.22
CA GLU A 235 11.43 -22.01 16.41
C GLU A 235 12.38 -23.12 16.89
N ARG A 236 13.40 -22.71 17.67
CA ARG A 236 14.35 -23.62 18.31
C ARG A 236 13.61 -24.60 19.23
N SER A 237 13.20 -25.73 18.68
CA SER A 237 13.39 -27.08 19.22
C SER A 237 12.63 -28.08 18.34
N LEU A 238 13.12 -28.32 17.11
CA LEU A 238 13.02 -29.69 16.61
C LEU A 238 13.91 -30.50 17.55
N THR A 239 13.32 -31.05 18.61
CA THR A 239 13.98 -32.04 19.45
C THR A 239 14.54 -33.12 18.53
N ASP A 240 15.78 -33.55 18.76
CA ASP A 240 16.60 -34.45 17.92
C ASP A 240 15.93 -35.77 17.45
N GLY A 241 14.69 -36.04 17.89
CA GLY A 241 13.89 -37.21 17.52
C GLY A 241 13.06 -37.07 16.24
N ASP A 242 12.85 -35.89 15.66
CA ASP A 242 11.98 -35.71 14.48
C ASP A 242 12.78 -35.66 13.16
N LYS A 243 13.65 -36.67 12.95
CA LYS A 243 14.57 -36.75 11.80
C LYS A 243 13.89 -37.13 10.48
N ASP A 244 12.65 -37.60 10.51
CA ASP A 244 11.87 -37.93 9.32
C ASP A 244 10.86 -36.81 9.03
N CYS A 245 11.31 -35.77 8.33
CA CYS A 245 10.43 -34.71 7.86
C CYS A 245 9.60 -35.23 6.68
N SER A 246 8.41 -35.76 6.95
CA SER A 246 7.53 -36.28 5.92
C SER A 246 7.14 -35.18 4.89
N PRO A 247 6.87 -35.53 3.62
CA PRO A 247 6.39 -34.58 2.61
C PRO A 247 5.20 -33.72 3.06
N LEU A 248 4.32 -34.31 3.88
CA LEU A 248 3.15 -33.62 4.43
C LEU A 248 3.55 -32.48 5.38
N GLN A 249 4.57 -32.70 6.21
CA GLN A 249 5.12 -31.67 7.10
C GLN A 249 5.77 -30.51 6.34
N LEU A 250 6.55 -30.80 5.27
CA LEU A 250 7.15 -29.76 4.43
C LEU A 250 6.09 -28.85 3.79
N LYS A 251 5.03 -29.46 3.25
CA LYS A 251 3.90 -28.73 2.66
C LYS A 251 3.24 -27.79 3.67
N ASP A 252 3.00 -28.26 4.89
CA ASP A 252 2.33 -27.46 5.92
C ASP A 252 3.24 -26.35 6.47
N ARG A 253 4.55 -26.57 6.56
CA ARG A 253 5.53 -25.52 6.88
C ARG A 253 5.55 -24.42 5.82
N TYR A 254 5.57 -24.76 4.52
CA TYR A 254 5.45 -23.75 3.45
C TYR A 254 4.11 -23.00 3.50
N ARG A 255 3.00 -23.67 3.82
CA ARG A 255 1.70 -23.00 4.01
C ARG A 255 1.73 -22.01 5.18
N LYS A 256 2.37 -22.36 6.30
CA LYS A 256 2.58 -21.44 7.45
C LYS A 256 3.44 -20.24 7.01
N LEU A 257 4.55 -20.48 6.31
CA LEU A 257 5.44 -19.43 5.81
C LEU A 257 4.77 -18.53 4.77
N LEU A 258 3.91 -19.09 3.93
CA LEU A 258 3.17 -18.36 2.90
C LEU A 258 2.31 -17.24 3.50
N ARG A 259 1.86 -17.40 4.75
CA ARG A 259 1.11 -16.37 5.48
C ARG A 259 1.88 -15.06 5.59
N SER A 260 3.13 -15.17 5.97
CA SER A 260 4.05 -14.04 6.14
C SER A 260 4.57 -13.55 4.79
N ALA A 261 4.85 -14.50 3.89
CA ALA A 261 5.42 -14.21 2.59
C ALA A 261 4.51 -13.36 1.69
N THR A 262 3.24 -13.75 1.58
CA THR A 262 2.27 -13.00 0.77
C THR A 262 1.87 -11.66 1.40
N ARG A 263 1.93 -11.55 2.74
CA ARG A 263 1.73 -10.27 3.43
C ARG A 263 2.83 -9.28 3.05
N TRP A 264 4.09 -9.71 3.16
CA TRP A 264 5.23 -8.90 2.76
C TRP A 264 5.15 -8.49 1.29
N LEU A 265 4.86 -9.45 0.40
CA LEU A 265 4.78 -9.17 -1.03
C LEU A 265 3.69 -8.13 -1.35
N ALA A 266 2.51 -8.24 -0.73
CA ALA A 266 1.44 -7.25 -0.89
C ALA A 266 1.88 -5.85 -0.45
N THR A 267 2.59 -5.76 0.68
CA THR A 267 3.14 -4.51 1.20
C THR A 267 4.18 -3.90 0.25
N GLU A 268 5.15 -4.70 -0.21
CA GLU A 268 6.22 -4.25 -1.12
C GLU A 268 5.66 -3.79 -2.48
N LEU A 269 4.71 -4.52 -3.06
CA LEU A 269 4.06 -4.12 -4.31
C LEU A 269 3.31 -2.80 -4.15
N SER A 270 2.56 -2.63 -3.05
CA SER A 270 1.84 -1.40 -2.76
C SER A 270 2.79 -0.22 -2.53
N ARG A 271 3.92 -0.46 -1.84
CA ARG A 271 4.96 0.54 -1.62
C ARG A 271 5.56 1.03 -2.93
N ARG A 272 5.92 0.11 -3.83
CA ARG A 272 6.44 0.45 -5.16
C ARG A 272 5.45 1.25 -5.98
N GLU A 273 4.17 0.88 -5.95
CA GLU A 273 3.13 1.64 -6.61
C GLU A 273 3.03 3.06 -6.05
N MET A 274 3.00 3.23 -4.73
CA MET A 274 2.97 4.56 -4.09
C MET A 274 4.20 5.41 -4.44
N ILE A 275 5.39 4.83 -4.47
CA ILE A 275 6.63 5.56 -4.80
C ILE A 275 6.69 5.89 -6.30
N GLY A 276 6.29 4.95 -7.16
CA GLY A 276 6.32 5.11 -8.61
C GLY A 276 5.27 6.09 -9.13
N THR A 277 4.17 6.26 -8.40
CA THR A 277 3.09 7.20 -8.74
C THR A 277 3.38 8.63 -8.33
N ILE A 278 4.42 8.90 -7.52
CA ILE A 278 4.82 10.28 -7.15
C ILE A 278 5.14 11.05 -8.43
N PRO A 279 4.31 12.04 -8.82
CA PRO A 279 4.53 12.81 -10.04
C PRO A 279 5.90 13.49 -10.02
N TRP A 280 6.68 13.27 -11.08
CA TRP A 280 8.01 13.87 -11.22
C TRP A 280 7.95 15.42 -11.21
N MET A 281 6.78 16.00 -11.55
CA MET A 281 6.52 17.45 -11.58
C MET A 281 6.28 18.06 -10.19
N TYR A 282 6.26 17.29 -9.10
CA TYR A 282 6.29 17.90 -7.76
C TYR A 282 7.62 18.64 -7.57
N PHE A 283 7.54 19.97 -7.66
CA PHE A 283 8.66 20.89 -7.69
C PHE A 283 9.45 20.88 -6.38
N GLY A 284 10.65 20.30 -6.42
CA GLY A 284 11.67 20.38 -5.37
C GLY A 284 12.00 19.02 -4.72
N ASN A 285 13.29 18.70 -4.66
CA ASN A 285 13.81 17.49 -4.00
C ASN A 285 13.30 17.37 -2.55
N LYS A 286 13.13 18.48 -1.84
CA LYS A 286 12.65 18.50 -0.44
C LYS A 286 11.22 17.97 -0.30
N GLN A 287 10.27 18.46 -1.10
CA GLN A 287 8.86 18.03 -1.01
C GLN A 287 8.71 16.56 -1.42
N ARG A 288 9.43 16.15 -2.48
CA ARG A 288 9.47 14.76 -2.93
C ARG A 288 10.03 13.83 -1.84
N ASN A 289 11.16 14.20 -1.24
CA ASN A 289 11.76 13.43 -0.15
C ASN A 289 10.83 13.38 1.06
N HIS A 290 10.16 14.49 1.39
CA HIS A 290 9.20 14.50 2.49
C HIS A 290 8.03 13.53 2.27
N TYR A 291 7.44 13.55 1.07
CA TYR A 291 6.36 12.61 0.74
C TYR A 291 6.84 11.15 0.71
N GLN A 292 8.05 10.90 0.18
CA GLN A 292 8.67 9.58 0.29
C GLN A 292 8.91 9.18 1.75
N GLY A 293 9.29 10.13 2.60
CA GLY A 293 9.39 9.94 4.05
C GLY A 293 8.04 9.54 4.66
N GLN A 294 6.95 10.20 4.26
CA GLN A 294 5.60 9.87 4.71
C GLN A 294 5.17 8.46 4.30
N ILE A 295 5.46 8.05 3.06
CA ILE A 295 5.21 6.69 2.57
C ILE A 295 5.98 5.67 3.41
N ASN A 296 7.28 5.90 3.62
CA ASN A 296 8.11 4.99 4.41
C ASN A 296 7.62 4.93 5.87
N ASN A 297 7.27 6.06 6.48
CA ASN A 297 6.71 6.10 7.83
C ASN A 297 5.40 5.29 7.93
N PHE A 298 4.50 5.43 6.95
CA PHE A 298 3.27 4.63 6.88
C PHE A 298 3.57 3.13 6.83
N PHE A 299 4.46 2.69 5.93
CA PHE A 299 4.82 1.28 5.83
C PHE A 299 5.56 0.77 7.07
N GLY A 300 6.33 1.63 7.72
CA GLY A 300 6.93 1.38 9.03
C GLY A 300 5.90 0.98 10.08
N VAL A 301 4.90 1.83 10.29
CA VAL A 301 3.79 1.55 11.23
C VAL A 301 3.00 0.31 10.79
N TYR A 302 2.72 0.18 9.50
CA TYR A 302 1.98 -0.95 8.96
C TYR A 302 2.69 -2.29 9.17
N ASN A 303 4.01 -2.33 8.98
CA ASN A 303 4.83 -3.49 9.24
C ASN A 303 4.91 -3.78 10.74
N SER A 304 5.10 -2.76 11.58
CA SER A 304 5.12 -2.90 13.05
C SER A 304 3.84 -3.58 13.56
N THR A 305 2.66 -3.11 13.11
CA THR A 305 1.37 -3.74 13.47
C THR A 305 1.16 -5.14 12.89
N SER A 306 1.88 -5.50 11.82
CA SER A 306 1.82 -6.83 11.21
C SER A 306 2.69 -7.86 11.95
N ALA A 307 3.63 -7.43 12.80
CA ALA A 307 4.58 -8.33 13.46
C ALA A 307 3.91 -9.34 14.40
N SER A 308 2.89 -8.93 15.15
CA SER A 308 2.16 -9.80 16.08
C SER A 308 1.42 -10.96 15.39
N THR A 309 1.02 -10.78 14.13
CA THR A 309 0.19 -11.76 13.39
C THR A 309 0.92 -12.47 12.26
N HIS A 310 2.04 -11.90 11.80
CA HIS A 310 2.82 -12.44 10.68
C HIS A 310 4.30 -12.67 11.02
N GLY A 311 4.71 -12.44 12.26
CA GLY A 311 6.01 -12.84 12.79
C GLY A 311 7.02 -11.69 12.92
N LYS A 312 8.06 -11.96 13.72
CA LYS A 312 9.02 -10.95 14.21
C LYS A 312 9.84 -10.25 13.13
N PHE A 313 10.00 -10.84 11.94
CA PHE A 313 10.74 -10.20 10.84
C PHE A 313 10.11 -8.87 10.38
N PHE A 314 8.80 -8.68 10.60
CA PHE A 314 8.13 -7.43 10.31
C PHE A 314 8.60 -6.26 11.18
N TYR A 315 9.14 -6.51 12.38
CA TYR A 315 9.79 -5.45 13.17
C TYR A 315 11.04 -4.92 12.45
N GLN A 316 11.84 -5.80 11.85
CA GLN A 316 13.04 -5.40 11.12
C GLN A 316 12.68 -4.55 9.89
N LEU A 317 11.65 -4.96 9.14
CA LEU A 317 11.13 -4.18 8.02
C LEU A 317 10.57 -2.82 8.46
N ALA A 318 9.86 -2.78 9.58
CA ALA A 318 9.36 -1.55 10.15
C ALA A 318 10.49 -0.59 10.51
N ILE A 319 11.54 -1.11 11.16
CA ILE A 319 12.74 -0.33 11.52
C ILE A 319 13.43 0.23 10.27
N GLU A 320 13.62 -0.59 9.23
CA GLU A 320 14.23 -0.16 7.97
C GLU A 320 13.43 0.97 7.30
N ASP A 321 12.12 0.81 7.18
CA ASP A 321 11.24 1.84 6.61
C ASP A 321 11.30 3.14 7.43
N LEU A 322 11.24 3.05 8.77
CA LEU A 322 11.26 4.23 9.64
C LEU A 322 12.61 4.96 9.61
N LEU A 323 13.72 4.22 9.54
CA LEU A 323 15.05 4.81 9.34
C LEU A 323 15.14 5.51 7.98
N GLN A 324 14.59 4.92 6.92
CA GLN A 324 14.53 5.58 5.61
C GLN A 324 13.68 6.85 5.64
N ALA A 325 12.57 6.85 6.40
CA ALA A 325 11.75 8.04 6.60
C ALA A 325 12.51 9.16 7.32
N ILE A 326 13.30 8.81 8.35
CA ILE A 326 14.18 9.75 9.08
C ILE A 326 15.25 10.33 8.16
N GLU A 327 15.89 9.51 7.33
CA GLU A 327 16.91 9.98 6.37
C GLU A 327 16.33 10.99 5.37
N LEU A 328 15.11 10.73 4.89
CA LEU A 328 14.42 11.59 3.93
C LEU A 328 13.83 12.86 4.55
N SER A 329 13.54 12.86 5.86
CA SER A 329 12.94 13.98 6.60
C SER A 329 13.39 14.00 8.06
N PRO A 330 14.62 14.44 8.34
CA PRO A 330 15.20 14.38 9.68
C PRO A 330 14.54 15.32 10.70
N ASP A 331 13.87 16.37 10.23
CA ASP A 331 13.17 17.33 11.11
C ASP A 331 11.73 16.89 11.45
N TRP A 332 11.28 15.74 10.93
CA TRP A 332 9.92 15.24 11.15
C TRP A 332 9.90 14.30 12.36
N TYR A 333 9.19 14.70 13.42
CA TYR A 333 9.19 13.96 14.69
C TYR A 333 8.57 12.55 14.60
N GLN A 334 7.58 12.36 13.72
CA GLN A 334 6.70 11.19 13.75
C GLN A 334 7.42 9.86 13.42
N PRO A 335 8.36 9.79 12.46
CA PRO A 335 9.22 8.63 12.27
C PRO A 335 10.01 8.24 13.52
N TYR A 336 10.48 9.20 14.33
CA TYR A 336 11.19 8.89 15.56
C TYR A 336 10.27 8.29 16.62
N GLU A 337 9.06 8.83 16.77
CA GLU A 337 8.03 8.28 17.67
C GLU A 337 7.66 6.84 17.24
N ASN A 338 7.33 6.64 15.97
CA ASN A 338 6.95 5.32 15.46
C ASN A 338 8.11 4.30 15.55
N LEU A 339 9.36 4.76 15.40
CA LEU A 339 10.54 3.91 15.59
C LEU A 339 10.71 3.53 17.07
N ALA A 340 10.42 4.45 17.98
CA ALA A 340 10.41 4.18 19.41
C ALA A 340 9.34 3.16 19.78
N ASP A 341 8.10 3.34 19.29
CA ASP A 341 6.99 2.40 19.47
C ASP A 341 7.37 1.01 18.96
N THR A 342 7.99 0.94 17.78
CA THR A 342 8.42 -0.32 17.15
C THR A 342 9.49 -1.03 17.97
N TYR A 343 10.49 -0.29 18.49
CA TYR A 343 11.49 -0.87 19.39
C TYR A 343 10.86 -1.33 20.71
N SER A 344 9.94 -0.56 21.28
CA SER A 344 9.29 -0.93 22.53
C SER A 344 8.41 -2.16 22.37
N ALA A 345 7.63 -2.26 21.28
CA ALA A 345 6.82 -3.41 20.92
C ALA A 345 7.68 -4.67 20.71
N GLN A 346 8.73 -4.58 19.90
CA GLN A 346 9.67 -5.68 19.70
C GLN A 346 10.35 -6.10 21.02
N GLY A 347 10.68 -5.12 21.86
CA GLY A 347 11.33 -5.36 23.15
C GLY A 347 10.45 -6.09 24.15
N ARG A 348 9.12 -5.94 24.09
CA ARG A 348 8.18 -6.69 24.95
C ARG A 348 8.13 -8.18 24.61
N GLU A 349 8.39 -8.53 23.35
CA GLU A 349 8.39 -9.93 22.88
C GLU A 349 9.72 -10.66 23.11
N LEU A 350 10.74 -9.96 23.63
CA LEU A 350 12.09 -10.48 23.82
C LEU A 350 12.51 -10.28 25.28
N GLN A 351 12.90 -11.35 25.97
CA GLN A 351 13.31 -11.27 27.38
C GLN A 351 14.60 -10.44 27.54
N THR A 352 15.76 -11.02 27.24
CA THR A 352 17.07 -10.38 27.51
C THR A 352 17.38 -9.23 26.54
N GLU A 353 17.08 -9.40 25.26
CA GLU A 353 17.30 -8.34 24.26
C GLU A 353 16.27 -7.21 24.37
N GLY A 354 15.16 -7.44 25.08
CA GLY A 354 14.11 -6.45 25.30
C GLY A 354 14.61 -5.18 25.95
N ILE A 355 15.46 -5.29 26.98
CA ILE A 355 16.01 -4.14 27.71
C ILE A 355 16.80 -3.21 26.77
N LYS A 356 17.62 -3.77 25.87
CA LYS A 356 18.39 -2.97 24.90
C LYS A 356 17.45 -2.24 23.93
N LEU A 357 16.37 -2.90 23.50
CA LEU A 357 15.37 -2.29 22.63
C LEU A 357 14.59 -1.18 23.34
N GLN A 358 14.24 -1.35 24.62
CA GLN A 358 13.61 -0.28 25.39
C GLN A 358 14.52 0.95 25.53
N ARG A 359 15.83 0.75 25.74
CA ARG A 359 16.79 1.87 25.74
C ARG A 359 16.87 2.57 24.38
N LYS A 360 16.83 1.82 23.27
CA LYS A 360 16.72 2.40 21.93
C LYS A 360 15.42 3.19 21.75
N ALA A 361 14.30 2.68 22.26
CA ALA A 361 13.01 3.35 22.21
C ALA A 361 13.05 4.71 22.93
N ILE A 362 13.57 4.74 24.17
CA ILE A 362 13.73 5.98 24.96
C ILE A 362 14.52 7.02 24.17
N LEU A 363 15.66 6.63 23.57
CA LEU A 363 16.47 7.54 22.76
C LEU A 363 15.70 8.13 21.57
N GLN A 364 14.87 7.33 20.88
CA GLN A 364 14.08 7.85 19.76
C GLN A 364 12.93 8.73 20.24
N TYR A 365 12.26 8.41 21.35
CA TYR A 365 11.26 9.30 21.94
C TYR A 365 11.85 10.65 22.32
N GLU A 366 13.06 10.70 22.85
CA GLU A 366 13.74 11.97 23.17
C GLU A 366 14.01 12.81 21.92
N LYS A 367 14.36 12.18 20.80
CA LYS A 367 14.47 12.89 19.51
C LYS A 367 13.11 13.39 19.03
N ALA A 368 12.06 12.57 19.14
CA ALA A 368 10.71 12.95 18.79
C ALA A 368 10.24 14.16 19.63
N LEU A 369 10.47 14.16 20.95
CA LEU A 369 10.11 15.26 21.84
C LEU A 369 10.80 16.59 21.50
N LYS A 370 12.07 16.54 21.04
CA LYS A 370 12.83 17.73 20.62
C LYS A 370 12.25 18.37 19.36
N LEU A 371 11.72 17.55 18.45
CA LEU A 371 11.20 17.99 17.15
C LEU A 371 9.68 18.25 17.18
N CYS A 372 8.97 17.72 18.17
CA CYS A 372 7.51 17.83 18.26
C CYS A 372 7.09 19.26 18.62
N PRO A 373 6.28 19.94 17.78
CA PRO A 373 5.84 21.30 18.07
C PRO A 373 4.67 21.35 19.07
N ASP A 374 3.80 20.33 19.04
CA ASP A 374 2.51 20.32 19.73
C ASP A 374 2.59 19.69 21.13
N ASP A 375 2.02 20.35 22.13
CA ASP A 375 2.09 19.91 23.52
C ASP A 375 1.20 18.68 23.82
N SER A 376 0.07 18.52 23.12
CA SER A 376 -0.76 17.32 23.26
C SER A 376 -0.03 16.09 22.74
N ILE A 377 0.65 16.22 21.61
CA ILE A 377 1.49 15.16 21.04
C ILE A 377 2.69 14.89 21.96
N LYS A 378 3.34 15.93 22.50
CA LYS A 378 4.43 15.74 23.50
C LYS A 378 3.95 14.92 24.69
N ARG A 379 2.75 15.18 25.25
CA ARG A 379 2.21 14.37 26.36
C ARG A 379 2.11 12.89 25.99
N ARG A 380 1.59 12.57 24.80
CA ARG A 380 1.53 11.19 24.30
C ARG A 380 2.91 10.56 24.20
N ILE A 381 3.87 11.26 23.59
CA ILE A 381 5.25 10.78 23.43
C ILE A 381 5.91 10.53 24.80
N ARG A 382 5.67 11.41 25.79
CA ARG A 382 6.18 11.23 27.16
C ARG A 382 5.64 9.97 27.83
N VAL A 383 4.36 9.65 27.64
CA VAL A 383 3.78 8.39 28.15
C VAL A 383 4.42 7.17 27.48
N GLY A 384 4.66 7.24 26.15
CA GLY A 384 5.42 6.20 25.44
C GLY A 384 6.84 6.02 26.00
N LYS A 385 7.57 7.12 26.22
CA LYS A 385 8.89 7.13 26.86
C LYS A 385 8.85 6.52 28.26
N ALA A 386 7.91 6.97 29.10
CA ALA A 386 7.74 6.49 30.46
C ALA A 386 7.40 4.98 30.51
N THR A 387 6.67 4.48 29.50
CA THR A 387 6.37 3.05 29.35
C THR A 387 7.62 2.26 28.98
N ALA A 388 8.41 2.73 28.01
CA ALA A 388 9.67 2.08 27.67
C ALA A 388 10.67 2.09 28.85
N ALA A 389 10.74 3.19 29.60
CA ALA A 389 11.53 3.29 30.83
C ALA A 389 11.10 2.26 31.87
N LEU A 390 9.78 2.08 32.07
CA LEU A 390 9.25 1.07 32.98
C LEU A 390 9.66 -0.35 32.58
N LEU A 391 9.54 -0.67 31.29
CA LEU A 391 9.88 -1.99 30.74
C LEU A 391 11.39 -2.25 30.67
N SER A 392 12.22 -1.21 30.79
CA SER A 392 13.68 -1.38 30.82
C SER A 392 14.17 -2.03 32.13
N GLY A 393 13.37 -1.98 33.20
CA GLY A 393 13.76 -2.43 34.54
C GLY A 393 14.82 -1.56 35.22
N ASP A 394 15.29 -0.49 34.58
CA ASP A 394 16.29 0.42 35.13
C ASP A 394 15.66 1.32 36.20
N LYS A 395 16.12 1.18 37.45
CA LYS A 395 15.53 1.88 38.60
C LYS A 395 15.57 3.41 38.46
N MET A 396 16.61 3.95 37.82
CA MET A 396 16.75 5.39 37.62
C MET A 396 15.74 5.88 36.58
N MET A 397 15.68 5.21 35.42
CA MET A 397 14.74 5.54 34.35
C MET A 397 13.28 5.39 34.81
N ILE A 398 12.99 4.39 35.63
CA ILE A 398 11.67 4.19 36.26
C ILE A 398 11.28 5.39 37.14
N GLN A 399 12.22 5.93 37.92
CA GLN A 399 11.93 7.09 38.77
C GLN A 399 11.72 8.36 37.94
N GLU A 400 12.53 8.57 36.91
CA GLU A 400 12.33 9.66 35.96
C GLU A 400 10.95 9.55 35.27
N ALA A 401 10.56 8.35 34.84
CA ALA A 401 9.26 8.09 34.25
C ALA A 401 8.11 8.45 35.22
N LYS A 402 8.22 8.08 36.50
CA LYS A 402 7.23 8.45 37.53
C LYS A 402 7.13 9.97 37.71
N GLN A 403 8.26 10.66 37.75
CA GLN A 403 8.29 12.13 37.84
C GLN A 403 7.70 12.78 36.59
N GLU A 404 7.97 12.22 35.41
CA GLU A 404 7.44 12.72 34.14
C GLU A 404 5.91 12.56 34.06
N ILE A 405 5.36 11.39 34.45
CA ILE A 405 3.91 11.19 34.53
C ILE A 405 3.27 12.10 35.58
N SER A 406 3.87 12.22 36.77
CA SER A 406 3.38 13.15 37.80
C SER A 406 3.42 14.59 37.33
N THR A 407 4.41 14.95 36.51
CA THR A 407 4.46 16.27 35.89
C THR A 407 3.32 16.41 34.90
N ILE A 408 3.08 15.46 34.00
CA ILE A 408 1.93 15.51 33.06
C ILE A 408 0.61 15.77 33.79
N GLU A 409 0.37 15.08 34.90
CA GLU A 409 -0.89 15.18 35.67
C GLU A 409 -1.05 16.51 36.42
N SER A 410 0.01 17.27 36.70
CA SER A 410 -0.10 18.50 37.52
C SER A 410 -0.64 19.72 36.78
N TRP A 411 -0.55 19.74 35.44
CA TRP A 411 -0.98 20.87 34.58
C TRP A 411 -2.06 20.46 33.57
N TRP A 412 -2.60 19.25 33.68
CA TRP A 412 -3.58 18.70 32.76
C TRP A 412 -4.80 18.18 33.54
N ASN A 413 -6.00 18.54 33.06
CA ASN A 413 -7.25 18.01 33.57
C ASN A 413 -7.65 16.78 32.75
N ASP A 414 -7.58 15.61 33.38
CA ASP A 414 -7.87 14.32 32.76
C ASP A 414 -9.31 14.19 32.27
N ALA A 415 -10.27 14.74 33.01
CA ALA A 415 -11.68 14.71 32.65
C ALA A 415 -12.00 15.56 31.40
N SER A 416 -11.10 16.45 31.00
CA SER A 416 -11.24 17.28 29.79
C SER A 416 -10.53 16.71 28.57
N GLU A 417 -9.82 15.58 28.70
CA GLU A 417 -9.12 14.96 27.59
C GLU A 417 -10.07 14.17 26.68
N LEU A 418 -10.00 14.48 25.38
CA LEU A 418 -10.81 13.84 24.35
C LEU A 418 -10.04 12.74 23.63
N ASN A 419 -8.71 12.72 23.71
CA ASN A 419 -7.89 11.72 23.04
C ASN A 419 -7.92 10.39 23.80
N PHE A 420 -8.85 9.52 23.39
CA PHE A 420 -9.01 8.19 23.99
C PHE A 420 -7.74 7.33 23.93
N ARG A 421 -6.91 7.47 22.90
CA ARG A 421 -5.66 6.70 22.77
C ARG A 421 -4.62 7.13 23.80
N PHE A 422 -4.55 8.43 24.09
CA PHE A 422 -3.67 8.94 25.14
C PHE A 422 -4.13 8.45 26.53
N LEU A 423 -5.43 8.51 26.81
CA LEU A 423 -6.02 7.96 28.04
C LEU A 423 -5.77 6.45 28.17
N TYR A 424 -5.92 5.70 27.08
CA TYR A 424 -5.63 4.27 27.03
C TYR A 424 -4.17 3.97 27.36
N ASN A 425 -3.23 4.71 26.75
CA ASN A 425 -1.81 4.54 27.01
C ASN A 425 -1.44 4.88 28.47
N LEU A 426 -2.09 5.88 29.08
CA LEU A 426 -1.95 6.17 30.52
C LEU A 426 -2.48 5.01 31.38
N ALA A 427 -3.63 4.44 31.01
CA ALA A 427 -4.17 3.26 31.69
C ALA A 427 -3.19 2.09 31.65
N SER A 428 -2.64 1.79 30.47
CA SER A 428 -1.62 0.75 30.28
C SER A 428 -0.34 1.03 31.08
N TRP A 429 0.12 2.27 31.13
CA TRP A 429 1.30 2.63 31.93
C TRP A 429 1.09 2.37 33.43
N TYR A 430 -0.05 2.77 33.98
CA TYR A 430 -0.37 2.50 35.39
C TYR A 430 -0.61 1.01 35.66
N ALA A 431 -1.24 0.28 34.74
CA ALA A 431 -1.44 -1.16 34.86
C ALA A 431 -0.10 -1.92 34.85
N LEU A 432 0.82 -1.58 33.94
CA LEU A 432 2.18 -2.12 33.91
C LEU A 432 2.96 -1.80 35.18
N THR A 433 2.75 -0.61 35.76
CA THR A 433 3.39 -0.21 37.01
C THR A 433 3.01 -1.19 38.13
N LEU A 434 1.75 -1.63 38.20
CA LEU A 434 1.32 -2.67 39.15
C LEU A 434 2.06 -3.98 38.90
N SER A 435 2.18 -4.41 37.64
CA SER A 435 2.87 -5.64 37.26
C SER A 435 4.33 -5.64 37.72
N VAL A 436 5.06 -4.56 37.40
CA VAL A 436 6.50 -4.43 37.69
C VAL A 436 6.79 -4.38 39.19
N PHE A 437 5.93 -3.73 39.98
CA PHE A 437 6.15 -3.59 41.43
C PHE A 437 5.44 -4.66 42.27
N SER A 438 4.65 -5.56 41.68
CA SER A 438 3.88 -6.57 42.40
C SER A 438 4.71 -7.43 43.36
N SER A 439 5.97 -7.73 43.02
CA SER A 439 6.91 -8.47 43.88
C SER A 439 7.45 -7.64 45.06
N ASP A 440 7.53 -6.32 44.94
CA ASP A 440 8.04 -5.41 45.97
C ASP A 440 6.95 -4.98 46.98
N ILE A 441 5.67 -5.13 46.62
CA ILE A 441 4.50 -4.75 47.45
C ILE A 441 4.47 -5.53 48.78
N ALA A 442 4.99 -6.76 48.81
CA ALA A 442 4.99 -7.56 50.03
C ALA A 442 5.79 -6.94 51.18
N HIS A 443 6.72 -6.00 50.90
CA HIS A 443 7.63 -5.44 51.91
C HIS A 443 7.63 -3.90 52.01
N GLN A 444 7.01 -3.17 51.09
CA GLN A 444 6.85 -1.72 51.21
C GLN A 444 5.40 -1.29 50.96
N LYS A 445 4.79 -0.62 51.97
CA LYS A 445 3.59 0.23 51.83
C LYS A 445 3.91 1.45 50.95
N ASN A 446 4.32 1.23 49.71
CA ASN A 446 4.72 2.29 48.82
C ASN A 446 3.44 2.98 48.33
N PHE A 447 3.16 4.17 48.89
CA PHE A 447 1.98 4.99 48.62
C PHE A 447 1.74 5.24 47.11
N ALA A 448 2.81 5.21 46.31
CA ALA A 448 2.74 5.34 44.85
C ALA A 448 2.00 4.17 44.17
N VAL A 449 2.07 2.94 44.71
CA VAL A 449 1.40 1.76 44.15
C VAL A 449 -0.09 1.74 44.52
N ALA A 450 -0.43 2.20 45.72
CA ALA A 450 -1.82 2.26 46.20
C ALA A 450 -2.72 3.11 45.28
N ASN A 451 -2.16 4.16 44.66
CA ASN A 451 -2.90 5.03 43.74
C ASN A 451 -2.87 4.58 42.27
N ALA A 452 -2.04 3.60 41.91
CA ALA A 452 -1.88 3.19 40.52
C ALA A 452 -3.11 2.43 39.98
N LEU A 453 -3.69 1.52 40.77
CA LEU A 453 -4.87 0.74 40.35
C LEU A 453 -6.11 1.60 40.09
N PRO A 454 -6.53 2.51 41.01
CA PRO A 454 -7.66 3.40 40.73
C PRO A 454 -7.42 4.30 39.52
N LYS A 455 -6.19 4.79 39.31
CA LYS A 455 -5.84 5.59 38.13
C LYS A 455 -5.89 4.79 36.84
N ALA A 456 -5.31 3.58 36.83
CA ALA A 456 -5.33 2.69 35.68
C ALA A 456 -6.78 2.41 35.23
N ARG A 457 -7.63 2.03 36.19
CA ARG A 457 -9.06 1.78 35.97
C ARG A 457 -9.79 3.05 35.49
N ARG A 458 -9.59 4.20 36.14
CA ARG A 458 -10.21 5.48 35.72
C ARG A 458 -9.85 5.84 34.29
N TYR A 459 -8.56 5.84 33.94
CA TYR A 459 -8.14 6.19 32.58
C TYR A 459 -8.62 5.19 31.53
N LEU A 460 -8.71 3.89 31.87
CA LEU A 460 -9.30 2.89 30.98
C LEU A 460 -10.78 3.20 30.71
N VAL A 461 -11.56 3.49 31.76
CA VAL A 461 -12.98 3.84 31.60
C VAL A 461 -13.15 5.15 30.83
N TYR A 462 -12.29 6.15 31.08
CA TYR A 462 -12.28 7.38 30.28
C TYR A 462 -12.03 7.07 28.81
N ALA A 463 -11.00 6.27 28.49
CA ALA A 463 -10.69 5.87 27.12
C ALA A 463 -11.86 5.14 26.43
N LEU A 464 -12.45 4.15 27.11
CA LEU A 464 -13.59 3.38 26.58
C LEU A 464 -14.84 4.24 26.36
N THR A 465 -15.06 5.25 27.20
CA THR A 465 -16.17 6.20 27.05
C THR A 465 -15.98 7.10 25.82
N ARG A 466 -14.73 7.50 25.55
CA ARG A 466 -14.37 8.40 24.44
C ARG A 466 -14.28 7.69 23.07
N ASP A 467 -14.19 6.37 23.04
CA ASP A 467 -14.12 5.57 21.81
C ASP A 467 -15.52 5.40 21.17
N SER A 468 -15.85 6.28 20.22
CA SER A 468 -17.14 6.27 19.51
C SER A 468 -17.42 4.96 18.76
N ASP A 469 -16.37 4.35 18.21
CA ASP A 469 -16.49 3.18 17.34
C ASP A 469 -16.57 1.88 18.16
N ARG A 470 -16.36 1.97 19.48
CA ARG A 470 -16.37 0.87 20.45
C ARG A 470 -15.41 -0.27 20.09
N THR A 471 -14.43 -0.01 19.23
CA THR A 471 -13.42 -0.99 18.83
C THR A 471 -12.44 -1.28 19.96
N LEU A 472 -12.26 -0.34 20.87
CA LEU A 472 -11.31 -0.41 21.98
C LEU A 472 -11.70 -1.48 23.01
N TRP A 473 -12.99 -1.81 23.16
CA TRP A 473 -13.46 -2.87 24.06
C TRP A 473 -12.80 -4.21 23.76
N TYR A 474 -12.80 -4.60 22.48
CA TYR A 474 -12.19 -5.84 22.03
C TYR A 474 -10.70 -5.87 22.33
N TRP A 475 -9.99 -4.76 22.07
CA TRP A 475 -8.55 -4.67 22.32
C TRP A 475 -8.21 -4.66 23.80
N ALA A 476 -8.90 -3.83 24.59
CA ALA A 476 -8.73 -3.75 26.04
C ALA A 476 -8.95 -5.10 26.73
N SER A 477 -9.93 -5.87 26.28
CA SER A 477 -10.21 -7.21 26.82
C SER A 477 -9.07 -8.22 26.57
N LYS A 478 -8.20 -7.97 25.58
CA LYS A 478 -7.12 -8.87 25.15
C LYS A 478 -5.72 -8.31 25.41
N ASP A 479 -5.61 -7.05 25.79
CA ASP A 479 -4.32 -6.39 26.00
C ASP A 479 -3.59 -7.00 27.21
N PRO A 480 -2.39 -7.58 27.03
CA PRO A 480 -1.60 -8.11 28.14
C PRO A 480 -1.18 -7.02 29.14
N ASP A 481 -1.02 -5.77 28.71
CA ASP A 481 -0.61 -4.67 29.60
C ASP A 481 -1.69 -4.34 30.64
N LEU A 482 -2.97 -4.63 30.31
CA LEU A 482 -4.10 -4.36 31.18
C LEU A 482 -4.50 -5.57 32.04
N GLU A 483 -3.79 -6.70 31.94
CA GLU A 483 -4.19 -7.96 32.57
C GLU A 483 -4.56 -7.82 34.04
N ASN A 484 -3.74 -7.10 34.81
CA ASN A 484 -3.91 -6.91 36.25
C ASN A 484 -5.04 -5.96 36.66
N ILE A 485 -5.73 -5.31 35.71
CA ILE A 485 -6.82 -4.38 36.00
C ILE A 485 -8.16 -4.81 35.39
N ARG A 486 -8.21 -5.93 34.66
CA ARG A 486 -9.40 -6.43 33.95
C ARG A 486 -10.41 -7.17 34.83
N GLU A 487 -10.17 -7.31 36.13
CA GLU A 487 -11.15 -7.92 37.04
C GLU A 487 -12.46 -7.11 37.04
N GLY A 488 -13.60 -7.75 36.71
CA GLY A 488 -14.90 -7.10 36.59
C GLY A 488 -15.16 -6.40 35.24
N PHE A 489 -14.39 -6.69 34.20
CA PHE A 489 -14.52 -6.03 32.90
C PHE A 489 -15.90 -6.21 32.23
N ALA A 490 -16.56 -7.35 32.43
CA ALA A 490 -17.93 -7.59 31.93
C ALA A 490 -18.97 -6.69 32.63
N ASP A 491 -18.82 -6.51 33.95
CA ASP A 491 -19.68 -5.60 34.71
C ASP A 491 -19.43 -4.15 34.27
N LEU A 492 -18.16 -3.77 34.07
CA LEU A 492 -17.81 -2.46 33.51
C LEU A 492 -18.53 -2.23 32.17
N GLU A 493 -18.48 -3.19 31.24
CA GLU A 493 -19.15 -3.09 29.95
C GLU A 493 -20.65 -2.83 30.11
N PHE A 494 -21.32 -3.62 30.95
CA PHE A 494 -22.74 -3.44 31.22
C PHE A 494 -23.08 -2.07 31.80
N PHE A 495 -22.41 -1.64 32.87
CA PHE A 495 -22.72 -0.38 33.55
C PHE A 495 -22.33 0.85 32.73
N LEU A 496 -21.21 0.79 31.99
CA LEU A 496 -20.81 1.90 31.13
C LEU A 496 -21.73 2.04 29.92
N LEU A 497 -22.12 0.94 29.27
CA LEU A 497 -23.10 0.99 28.16
C LEU A 497 -24.45 1.51 28.64
N LYS A 498 -24.90 1.10 29.83
CA LYS A 498 -26.11 1.67 30.45
C LYS A 498 -25.96 3.18 30.63
N LYS A 499 -24.83 3.66 31.16
CA LYS A 499 -24.58 5.09 31.37
C LYS A 499 -24.52 5.88 30.05
N LEU A 500 -23.91 5.31 29.02
CA LEU A 500 -23.88 5.89 27.67
C LEU A 500 -25.28 5.98 27.04
N ASN A 501 -26.18 5.06 27.36
CA ASN A 501 -27.58 5.14 26.92
C ASN A 501 -28.36 6.22 27.69
N GLU A 502 -28.06 6.42 28.98
CA GLU A 502 -28.66 7.49 29.81
C GLU A 502 -28.17 8.88 29.38
N ILE A 503 -26.89 9.00 28.98
CA ILE A 503 -26.25 10.26 28.59
C ILE A 503 -25.52 10.04 27.25
N PRO A 504 -26.23 10.11 26.11
CA PRO A 504 -25.64 9.86 24.79
C PRO A 504 -24.45 10.76 24.44
N ASP A 505 -24.46 12.01 24.91
CA ASP A 505 -23.41 13.00 24.64
C ASP A 505 -22.18 12.86 25.56
N LEU A 506 -22.20 11.91 26.51
CA LEU A 506 -21.12 11.69 27.48
C LEU A 506 -19.71 11.59 26.83
N PRO A 507 -19.50 10.95 25.66
CA PRO A 507 -18.21 10.91 24.99
C PRO A 507 -17.65 12.28 24.59
N THR A 508 -18.47 13.34 24.55
CA THR A 508 -18.08 14.71 24.16
C THR A 508 -18.00 15.69 25.32
N LEU A 509 -18.60 15.38 26.48
CA LEU A 509 -18.59 16.24 27.67
C LEU A 509 -17.18 16.39 28.26
N ALA A 510 -16.91 17.45 29.02
CA ALA A 510 -15.59 17.68 29.65
C ALA A 510 -15.73 18.07 31.13
N GLY A 511 -14.63 17.95 31.88
CA GLY A 511 -14.57 18.30 33.30
C GLY A 511 -15.59 17.53 34.14
N ASP A 512 -16.23 18.22 35.08
CA ASP A 512 -17.20 17.64 36.01
C ASP A 512 -18.38 16.92 35.34
N GLN A 513 -18.84 17.43 34.19
CA GLN A 513 -19.96 16.86 33.44
C GLN A 513 -19.61 15.48 32.88
N PHE A 514 -18.33 15.22 32.63
CA PHE A 514 -17.81 13.92 32.22
C PHE A 514 -17.42 13.05 33.43
N ALA A 515 -16.67 13.62 34.38
CA ALA A 515 -16.12 12.85 35.49
C ALA A 515 -17.18 12.25 36.41
N LYS A 516 -18.23 13.01 36.77
CA LYS A 516 -19.25 12.56 37.74
C LYS A 516 -20.04 11.33 37.27
N PRO A 517 -20.58 11.28 36.03
CA PRO A 517 -21.21 10.06 35.51
C PRO A 517 -20.28 8.85 35.52
N ILE A 518 -19.01 9.02 35.18
CA ILE A 518 -18.03 7.93 35.18
C ILE A 518 -17.69 7.46 36.60
N GLU A 519 -17.59 8.38 37.55
CA GLU A 519 -17.39 8.04 38.96
C GLU A 519 -18.55 7.16 39.49
N GLN A 520 -19.78 7.41 39.06
CA GLN A 520 -20.93 6.55 39.39
C GLN A 520 -20.77 5.14 38.82
N VAL A 521 -20.30 5.01 37.57
CA VAL A 521 -20.01 3.71 36.95
C VAL A 521 -18.95 2.97 37.74
N LEU A 522 -17.83 3.62 38.06
CA LEU A 522 -16.74 3.03 38.83
C LEU A 522 -17.16 2.60 40.24
N LYS A 523 -17.99 3.41 40.93
CA LYS A 523 -18.58 3.04 42.23
C LYS A 523 -19.49 1.82 42.14
N ALA A 524 -20.31 1.73 41.08
CA ALA A 524 -21.25 0.62 40.91
C ALA A 524 -20.56 -0.75 40.74
N ILE A 525 -19.33 -0.76 40.21
CA ILE A 525 -18.53 -1.98 39.98
C ILE A 525 -17.40 -2.17 41.02
N ASN A 526 -17.40 -1.40 42.11
CA ASN A 526 -16.36 -1.45 43.16
C ASN A 526 -14.93 -1.23 42.62
N TRP A 527 -14.76 -0.30 41.68
CA TRP A 527 -13.47 0.10 41.11
C TRP A 527 -12.89 1.38 41.72
N LEU A 528 -13.59 2.00 42.68
CA LEU A 528 -13.19 3.20 43.42
C LEU A 528 -13.05 2.94 44.92
#